data_AF-A0A845X878-F1
#
_entry.id   AF-A0A845X878-F1
#
_cell.length_a   1.000
_cell.length_b   1.000
_cell.length_c   1.000
_cell.angle_alpha   90.00
_cell.angle_beta   90.00
_cell.angle_gamma   90.00
#
_symmetry.space_group_name_H-M   'P 1'
#
loop_
_entity.id
_entity.type
_entity.pdbx_description
1 polymer ?
#
loop_
_entity_poly.entity_id
_entity_poly.type
_entity_poly.pdbx_seq_one_letter_code
_entity_poly.pdbx_strand_id
1 'polypeptide(L)'
;MEQSEFEAILELLKEQLNQHIQARGKFKTSKQFEDKIRDLLIELGILTDRNASAQAFPDIAVGRFGIEVKLTESDNWRCIANSISEGHRVPGVEVVYLLYGKMGGRPEVRWGHYGDCVVHVRTTHRLRFEVSMEPDTKNLFEEMGTTYEQFCQLSEAEKMVYIRKYARSRRKPDEFIWWLES
;
A
#
# COMPACT_ATOMS: atom_id res chain seq x y z
N MET A 1 -16.58 14.34 1.51
CA MET A 1 -16.27 13.46 0.37
C MET A 1 -16.59 12.05 0.80
N GLU A 2 -17.48 11.40 0.07
CA GLU A 2 -17.84 10.01 0.30
C GLU A 2 -16.86 9.06 -0.40
N GLN A 3 -16.88 7.79 0.00
CA GLN A 3 -15.92 6.81 -0.48
C GLN A 3 -15.98 6.63 -2.01
N SER A 4 -17.18 6.53 -2.57
CA SER A 4 -17.39 6.40 -4.01
C SER A 4 -16.88 7.62 -4.81
N GLU A 5 -16.96 8.82 -4.22
CA GLU A 5 -16.40 10.03 -4.84
C GLU A 5 -14.87 9.97 -4.88
N PHE A 6 -14.26 9.48 -3.80
CA PHE A 6 -12.81 9.31 -3.75
C PHE A 6 -12.31 8.19 -4.68
N GLU A 7 -13.03 7.08 -4.77
CA GLU A 7 -12.74 6.01 -5.74
C GLU A 7 -12.83 6.50 -7.18
N ALA A 8 -13.80 7.37 -7.50
CA ALA A 8 -13.87 8.01 -8.82
C ALA A 8 -12.65 8.90 -9.10
N ILE A 9 -12.14 9.60 -8.07
CA ILE A 9 -10.88 10.37 -8.19
C ILE A 9 -9.70 9.43 -8.44
N LEU A 10 -9.58 8.31 -7.73
CA LEU A 10 -8.51 7.33 -7.95
C LEU A 10 -8.54 6.75 -9.37
N GLU A 11 -9.74 6.49 -9.89
CA GLU A 11 -9.94 6.04 -11.26
C GLU A 11 -9.46 7.08 -12.29
N LEU A 12 -9.81 8.36 -12.09
CA LEU A 12 -9.32 9.46 -12.93
C LEU A 12 -7.80 9.61 -12.85
N LEU A 13 -7.21 9.51 -11.65
CA LEU A 13 -5.76 9.53 -11.48
C LEU A 13 -5.09 8.40 -12.27
N LYS A 14 -5.60 7.17 -12.12
CA LYS A 14 -5.10 5.99 -12.84
C LYS A 14 -5.15 6.20 -14.34
N GLU A 15 -6.27 6.69 -14.89
CA GLU A 15 -6.40 6.96 -16.32
C GLU A 15 -5.39 8.00 -16.81
N GLN A 16 -5.29 9.13 -16.12
CA GLN A 16 -4.37 10.22 -16.50
C GLN A 16 -2.90 9.83 -16.38
N LEU A 17 -2.53 9.05 -15.36
CA LEU A 17 -1.17 8.53 -15.19
C LEU A 17 -0.83 7.53 -16.30
N ASN A 18 -1.75 6.64 -16.67
CA ASN A 18 -1.55 5.72 -17.80
C ASN A 18 -1.45 6.47 -19.14
N GLN A 19 -2.27 7.49 -19.37
CA GLN A 19 -2.15 8.36 -20.55
C GLN A 19 -0.81 9.10 -20.58
N HIS A 20 -0.34 9.61 -19.43
CA HIS A 20 0.98 10.22 -19.32
C HIS A 20 2.08 9.25 -19.72
N ILE A 21 2.04 8.01 -19.22
CA ILE A 21 3.02 6.96 -19.53
C ILE A 21 3.06 6.69 -21.04
N GLN A 22 1.90 6.60 -21.69
CA GLN A 22 1.80 6.39 -23.14
C GLN A 22 2.35 7.57 -23.94
N ALA A 23 2.09 8.81 -23.50
CA ALA A 23 2.48 10.01 -24.23
C ALA A 23 3.91 10.50 -23.96
N ARG A 24 4.43 10.28 -22.75
CA ARG A 24 5.68 10.88 -22.25
C ARG A 24 6.72 9.85 -21.79
N GLY A 25 6.34 8.57 -21.71
CA GLY A 25 7.19 7.48 -21.25
C GLY A 25 7.06 7.21 -19.74
N LYS A 26 7.79 6.19 -19.28
CA LYS A 26 7.72 5.69 -17.89
C LYS A 26 8.30 6.67 -16.86
N PHE A 27 7.75 6.64 -15.65
CA PHE A 27 8.34 7.30 -14.49
C PHE A 27 9.64 6.58 -14.09
N LYS A 28 10.67 7.35 -13.70
CA LYS A 28 11.99 6.80 -13.35
C LYS A 28 12.23 6.70 -11.84
N THR A 29 11.51 7.48 -11.04
CA THR A 29 11.68 7.50 -9.59
C THR A 29 10.34 7.57 -8.88
N SER A 30 10.25 6.98 -7.70
CA SER A 30 9.03 7.04 -6.88
C SER A 30 8.61 8.48 -6.59
N LYS A 31 9.59 9.36 -6.37
CA LYS A 31 9.35 10.79 -6.18
C LYS A 31 8.67 11.44 -7.40
N GLN A 32 9.15 11.18 -8.63
CA GLN A 32 8.51 11.73 -9.84
C GLN A 32 7.07 11.25 -9.99
N PHE A 33 6.82 9.99 -9.66
CA PHE A 33 5.48 9.41 -9.71
C PHE A 33 4.55 10.04 -8.66
N GLU A 34 5.00 10.13 -7.40
CA GLU A 34 4.27 10.76 -6.31
C GLU A 34 4.01 12.26 -6.55
N ASP A 35 5.02 13.00 -6.99
CA ASP A 35 4.88 14.43 -7.33
C ASP A 35 3.82 14.61 -8.43
N LYS A 36 3.80 13.74 -9.45
CA LYS A 36 2.77 13.81 -10.50
C LYS A 36 1.37 13.50 -9.96
N ILE A 37 1.23 12.55 -9.03
CA ILE A 37 -0.06 12.27 -8.37
C ILE A 37 -0.56 13.51 -7.61
N ARG A 38 0.33 14.17 -6.85
CA ARG A 38 0.00 15.41 -6.13
C ARG A 38 -0.40 16.54 -7.07
N ASP A 39 0.31 16.71 -8.18
CA ASP A 39 -0.04 17.70 -9.21
C ASP A 39 -1.46 17.45 -9.76
N LEU A 40 -1.78 16.19 -10.11
CA LEU A 40 -3.10 15.83 -10.62
C LEU A 40 -4.22 16.03 -9.58
N LEU A 41 -3.97 15.72 -8.32
CA LEU A 41 -4.91 15.99 -7.23
C LEU A 41 -5.20 17.50 -7.12
N ILE A 42 -4.16 18.34 -7.19
CA ILE A 42 -4.32 19.80 -7.15
C ILE A 42 -5.10 20.30 -8.38
N GLU A 43 -4.82 19.76 -9.57
CA GLU A 43 -5.58 20.07 -10.80
C GLU A 43 -7.08 19.71 -10.67
N LEU A 44 -7.40 18.68 -9.90
CA LEU A 44 -8.77 18.28 -9.55
C LEU A 44 -9.38 19.09 -8.39
N GLY A 45 -8.69 20.11 -7.88
CA GLY A 45 -9.14 20.96 -6.77
C GLY A 45 -8.97 20.33 -5.39
N ILE A 46 -8.18 19.27 -5.27
CA ILE A 46 -7.92 18.57 -4.01
C ILE A 46 -6.64 19.11 -3.39
N LEU A 47 -6.75 19.67 -2.20
CA LEU A 47 -5.59 20.16 -1.44
C LEU A 47 -4.78 18.97 -0.92
N THR A 48 -3.48 18.97 -1.21
CA THR A 48 -2.52 17.98 -0.69
C THR A 48 -1.35 18.71 -0.03
N ASP A 49 -0.89 18.24 1.13
CA ASP A 49 0.30 18.77 1.77
C ASP A 49 1.56 18.25 1.07
N ARG A 50 2.32 19.15 0.41
CA ARG A 50 3.60 18.82 -0.24
C ARG A 50 4.77 18.69 0.74
N ASN A 51 4.59 19.14 1.98
CA ASN A 51 5.61 19.09 3.04
C ASN A 51 5.37 17.91 4.00
N ALA A 52 4.47 16.98 3.64
CA ALA A 52 4.26 15.77 4.42
C ALA A 52 5.59 15.05 4.67
N SER A 53 5.77 14.57 5.90
CA SER A 53 6.97 13.82 6.28
C SER A 53 7.11 12.59 5.38
N ALA A 54 8.30 12.34 4.85
CA ALA A 54 8.61 11.11 4.09
C ALA A 54 8.45 9.83 4.94
N GLN A 55 8.22 9.94 6.25
CA GLN A 55 7.92 8.83 7.14
C GLN A 55 6.43 8.65 7.41
N ALA A 56 5.58 9.60 6.98
CA ALA A 56 4.14 9.55 7.20
C ALA A 56 3.52 8.35 6.45
N PHE A 57 2.48 7.78 7.04
CA PHE A 57 1.68 6.75 6.39
C PHE A 57 0.19 7.13 6.40
N PRO A 58 -0.52 7.12 5.28
CA PRO A 58 -0.02 6.91 3.92
C PRO A 58 0.76 8.12 3.38
N ASP A 59 1.41 7.95 2.22
CA ASP A 59 2.22 8.98 1.56
C ASP A 59 1.44 10.28 1.28
N ILE A 60 0.16 10.16 0.90
CA ILE A 60 -0.73 11.29 0.62
C ILE A 60 -2.03 11.15 1.41
N ALA A 61 -2.34 12.13 2.26
CA ALA A 61 -3.61 12.20 2.98
C ALA A 61 -4.60 13.16 2.31
N VAL A 62 -5.85 12.74 2.17
CA VAL A 62 -6.96 13.51 1.59
C VAL A 62 -8.20 13.34 2.46
N GLY A 63 -8.36 14.21 3.46
CA GLY A 63 -9.44 14.11 4.44
C GLY A 63 -9.39 12.77 5.19
N ARG A 64 -10.48 12.00 5.15
CA ARG A 64 -10.57 10.67 5.77
C ARG A 64 -9.91 9.54 4.95
N PHE A 65 -9.41 9.85 3.77
CA PHE A 65 -8.79 8.89 2.86
C PHE A 65 -7.29 9.13 2.76
N GLY A 66 -6.55 8.12 2.31
CA GLY A 66 -5.18 8.33 1.89
C GLY A 66 -4.71 7.36 0.83
N ILE A 67 -3.63 7.75 0.16
CA ILE A 67 -3.03 7.07 -0.97
C ILE A 67 -1.61 6.69 -0.58
N GLU A 68 -1.39 5.39 -0.43
CA GLU A 68 -0.06 4.83 -0.40
C GLU A 68 0.45 4.71 -1.84
N VAL A 69 1.63 5.23 -2.12
CA VAL A 69 2.21 5.28 -3.46
C VAL A 69 3.33 4.25 -3.55
N LYS A 70 3.25 3.40 -4.58
CA LYS A 70 4.32 2.46 -4.91
C LYS A 70 4.70 2.56 -6.37
N LEU A 71 6.00 2.40 -6.63
CA LEU A 71 6.57 2.34 -7.95
C LEU A 71 7.58 1.19 -8.01
N THR A 72 7.55 0.40 -9.07
CA THR A 72 8.57 -0.60 -9.36
C THR A 72 9.04 -0.49 -10.80
N GLU A 73 10.34 -0.67 -11.03
CA GLU A 73 10.91 -0.80 -12.38
C GLU A 73 10.88 -2.24 -12.89
N SER A 74 10.54 -3.20 -12.02
CA SER A 74 10.40 -4.61 -12.39
C SER A 74 9.05 -4.89 -13.02
N ASP A 75 8.95 -5.98 -13.78
CA ASP A 75 7.68 -6.46 -14.36
C ASP A 75 6.94 -7.38 -13.38
N ASN A 76 6.59 -6.84 -12.21
CA ASN A 76 5.75 -7.51 -11.23
C ASN A 76 4.92 -6.49 -10.46
N TRP A 77 3.82 -6.93 -9.88
CA TRP A 77 2.94 -6.12 -9.05
C TRP A 77 3.19 -6.32 -7.56
N ARG A 78 4.41 -6.68 -7.14
CA ARG A 78 4.70 -7.06 -5.75
C ARG A 78 5.82 -6.21 -5.16
N CYS A 79 5.59 -5.64 -3.98
CA CYS A 79 6.64 -4.92 -3.26
C CYS A 79 6.46 -4.94 -1.74
N ILE A 80 7.55 -4.63 -1.03
CA ILE A 80 7.51 -4.35 0.40
C ILE A 80 6.85 -2.99 0.63
N ALA A 81 5.90 -2.94 1.55
CA ALA A 81 5.17 -1.75 1.96
C ALA A 81 5.53 -1.36 3.40
N ASN A 82 4.56 -0.84 4.15
CA ASN A 82 4.78 -0.23 5.45
C ASN A 82 5.01 -1.24 6.57
N SER A 83 5.52 -0.73 7.70
CA SER A 83 5.63 -1.50 8.95
C SER A 83 4.24 -1.92 9.42
N ILE A 84 4.10 -3.13 9.96
CA ILE A 84 2.84 -3.61 10.56
C ILE A 84 2.36 -2.72 11.73
N SER A 85 3.29 -1.98 12.34
CA SER A 85 2.99 -1.07 13.44
C SER A 85 2.36 0.24 12.98
N GLU A 86 2.57 0.67 11.74
CA GLU A 86 2.06 1.95 11.20
C GLU A 86 2.33 3.17 12.11
N GLY A 87 3.48 3.19 12.81
CA GLY A 87 3.75 4.16 13.88
C GLY A 87 3.77 5.65 13.49
N HIS A 88 3.68 5.98 12.20
CA HIS A 88 3.59 7.34 11.68
C HIS A 88 2.29 7.56 10.89
N ARG A 89 1.21 6.88 11.29
CA ARG A 89 -0.09 7.03 10.63
C ARG A 89 -0.61 8.47 10.75
N VAL A 90 -1.02 9.05 9.63
CA VAL A 90 -1.58 10.41 9.58
C VAL A 90 -2.92 10.42 10.33
N PRO A 91 -3.09 11.30 11.35
CA PRO A 91 -4.35 11.40 12.09
C PRO A 91 -5.54 11.73 11.18
N GLY A 92 -6.66 11.06 11.40
CA GLY A 92 -7.90 11.27 10.63
C GLY A 92 -8.01 10.44 9.35
N VAL A 93 -6.96 9.74 8.91
CA VAL A 93 -7.04 8.81 7.78
C VAL A 93 -7.63 7.47 8.22
N GLU A 94 -8.83 7.19 7.75
CA GLU A 94 -9.62 6.00 8.07
C GLU A 94 -9.41 4.89 7.03
N VAL A 95 -9.48 5.24 5.73
CA VAL A 95 -9.40 4.30 4.62
C VAL A 95 -8.17 4.60 3.76
N VAL A 96 -7.35 3.58 3.49
CA VAL A 96 -6.14 3.70 2.68
C VAL A 96 -6.29 2.91 1.39
N TYR A 97 -5.89 3.54 0.28
CA TYR A 97 -5.77 2.91 -1.02
C TYR A 97 -4.32 2.81 -1.43
N LEU A 98 -3.96 1.75 -2.15
CA LEU A 98 -2.67 1.62 -2.80
C LEU A 98 -2.81 2.12 -4.24
N LEU A 99 -1.95 3.05 -4.66
CA LEU A 99 -1.78 3.45 -6.06
C LEU A 99 -0.38 2.99 -6.51
N TYR A 100 -0.36 1.98 -7.38
CA TYR A 100 0.87 1.27 -7.75
C TYR A 100 1.17 1.48 -9.24
N GLY A 101 2.34 2.04 -9.54
CA GLY A 101 2.92 2.03 -10.88
C GLY A 101 3.93 0.90 -11.09
N LYS A 102 3.66 0.03 -12.07
CA LYS A 102 4.62 -0.97 -12.58
C LYS A 102 5.23 -0.46 -13.87
N MET A 103 6.53 -0.20 -13.89
CA MET A 103 7.26 0.38 -15.02
C MET A 103 8.08 -0.63 -15.82
N GLY A 104 8.18 -1.89 -15.34
CA GLY A 104 8.73 -3.00 -16.10
C GLY A 104 7.71 -3.63 -17.04
N GLY A 105 8.19 -4.37 -18.04
CA GLY A 105 7.34 -5.00 -19.06
C GLY A 105 6.48 -3.99 -19.80
N ARG A 106 5.17 -4.18 -19.81
CA ARG A 106 4.19 -3.17 -20.23
C ARG A 106 3.89 -2.22 -19.05
N PRO A 107 4.32 -0.94 -19.11
CA PRO A 107 4.08 -0.02 -18.01
C PRO A 107 2.58 0.25 -17.80
N GLU A 108 2.16 0.23 -16.54
CA GLU A 108 0.75 0.38 -16.15
C GLU A 108 0.66 0.92 -14.72
N VAL A 109 -0.39 1.68 -14.44
CA VAL A 109 -0.78 2.10 -13.09
C VAL A 109 -2.13 1.48 -12.72
N ARG A 110 -2.24 0.98 -11.50
CA ARG A 110 -3.45 0.40 -10.90
C ARG A 110 -3.68 0.98 -9.51
N TRP A 111 -4.91 0.86 -9.02
CA TRP A 111 -5.26 1.17 -7.64
C TRP A 111 -6.12 0.07 -7.02
N GLY A 112 -6.16 0.02 -5.69
CA GLY A 112 -7.02 -0.89 -4.93
C GLY A 112 -7.05 -0.54 -3.45
N HIS A 113 -7.98 -1.12 -2.69
CA HIS A 113 -7.97 -0.99 -1.24
C HIS A 113 -6.65 -1.54 -0.67
N TYR A 114 -6.00 -0.78 0.21
CA TYR A 114 -4.69 -1.16 0.72
C TYR A 114 -4.75 -2.49 1.46
N GLY A 115 -5.76 -2.67 2.32
CA GLY A 115 -6.00 -3.91 3.05
C GLY A 115 -6.06 -5.12 2.13
N ASP A 116 -6.83 -5.04 1.05
CA ASP A 116 -7.00 -6.09 0.04
C ASP A 116 -5.69 -6.44 -0.67
N CYS A 117 -4.83 -5.45 -0.90
CA CYS A 117 -3.55 -5.63 -1.57
C CYS A 117 -2.49 -6.27 -0.66
N VAL A 118 -2.66 -6.34 0.67
CA VAL A 118 -1.66 -6.96 1.55
C VAL A 118 -1.75 -8.48 1.45
N VAL A 119 -0.66 -9.12 1.07
CA VAL A 119 -0.61 -10.57 0.81
C VAL A 119 0.29 -11.35 1.75
N HIS A 120 1.24 -10.67 2.41
CA HIS A 120 2.21 -11.33 3.28
C HIS A 120 2.87 -10.37 4.27
N VAL A 121 3.64 -10.92 5.19
CA VAL A 121 4.55 -10.17 6.07
C VAL A 121 5.97 -10.65 5.87
N ARG A 122 6.90 -9.70 5.71
CA ARG A 122 8.33 -9.94 5.52
C ARG A 122 9.12 -9.28 6.64
N THR A 123 10.25 -9.89 6.99
CA THR A 123 11.22 -9.26 7.89
C THR A 123 12.38 -8.73 7.08
N THR A 124 12.49 -7.40 7.04
CA THR A 124 13.63 -6.72 6.42
C THR A 124 14.58 -6.16 7.49
N HIS A 125 14.03 -5.66 8.60
CA HIS A 125 14.70 -5.27 9.87
C HIS A 125 13.66 -5.10 11.00
N ARG A 126 12.43 -4.74 10.59
CA ARG A 126 11.18 -4.87 11.34
C ARG A 126 10.20 -5.65 10.47
N LEU A 127 9.09 -6.11 11.05
CA LEU A 127 8.02 -6.74 10.29
C LEU A 127 7.32 -5.69 9.41
N ARG A 128 7.24 -5.97 8.12
CA ARG A 128 6.60 -5.12 7.12
C ARG A 128 5.60 -5.92 6.31
N PHE A 129 4.55 -5.25 5.87
CA PHE A 129 3.64 -5.82 4.89
C PHE A 129 4.33 -5.95 3.54
N GLU A 130 3.92 -6.96 2.80
CA GLU A 130 4.17 -7.11 1.38
C GLU A 130 2.82 -6.99 0.68
N VAL A 131 2.77 -6.11 -0.31
CA VAL A 131 1.57 -5.87 -1.10
C VAL A 131 1.71 -6.48 -2.49
N SER A 132 0.58 -6.89 -3.07
CA SER A 132 0.49 -7.38 -4.45
C SER A 132 -0.79 -6.91 -5.13
N MET A 133 -0.69 -6.60 -6.42
CA MET A 133 -1.85 -6.40 -7.32
C MET A 133 -1.86 -7.44 -8.47
N GLU A 134 -1.15 -8.55 -8.29
CA GLU A 134 -1.28 -9.70 -9.18
C GLU A 134 -2.67 -10.34 -9.03
N PRO A 135 -3.25 -10.92 -10.10
CA PRO A 135 -4.48 -11.69 -9.98
C PRO A 135 -4.29 -12.91 -9.07
N ASP A 136 -5.40 -13.39 -8.50
CA ASP A 136 -5.47 -14.60 -7.67
C ASP A 136 -4.59 -14.59 -6.40
N THR A 137 -4.15 -13.41 -5.94
CA THR A 137 -3.45 -13.30 -4.66
C THR A 137 -4.41 -13.30 -3.50
N LYS A 138 -4.18 -14.21 -2.54
CA LYS A 138 -4.95 -14.24 -1.30
C LYS A 138 -4.56 -13.08 -0.40
N ASN A 139 -5.58 -12.44 0.14
CA ASN A 139 -5.45 -11.40 1.13
C ASN A 139 -4.91 -11.98 2.46
N LEU A 140 -3.93 -11.30 3.05
CA LEU A 140 -3.32 -11.71 4.32
C LEU A 140 -4.35 -11.74 5.46
N PHE A 141 -5.22 -10.73 5.54
CA PHE A 141 -6.18 -10.58 6.63
C PHE A 141 -7.28 -11.64 6.57
N GLU A 142 -7.72 -12.02 5.37
CA GLU A 142 -8.59 -13.19 5.18
C GLU A 142 -7.94 -14.49 5.68
N GLU A 143 -6.65 -14.73 5.36
CA GLU A 143 -5.92 -15.90 5.88
C GLU A 143 -5.77 -15.85 7.42
N MET A 144 -5.78 -14.65 8.00
CA MET A 144 -5.75 -14.42 9.44
C MET A 144 -7.13 -14.43 10.10
N GLY A 145 -8.22 -14.44 9.33
CA GLY A 145 -9.59 -14.37 9.82
C GLY A 145 -9.96 -13.01 10.44
N THR A 146 -9.45 -11.91 9.90
CA THR A 146 -9.68 -10.53 10.35
C THR A 146 -9.77 -9.58 9.14
N THR A 147 -9.98 -8.28 9.35
CA THR A 147 -9.82 -7.24 8.31
C THR A 147 -8.58 -6.38 8.58
N TYR A 148 -8.12 -5.63 7.57
CA TYR A 148 -7.06 -4.66 7.75
C TYR A 148 -7.42 -3.61 8.80
N GLU A 149 -8.63 -3.07 8.74
CA GLU A 149 -9.13 -2.03 9.64
C GLU A 149 -9.16 -2.51 11.09
N GLN A 150 -9.61 -3.74 11.32
CA GLN A 150 -9.59 -4.38 12.64
C GLN A 150 -8.16 -4.64 13.10
N PHE A 151 -7.30 -5.14 12.23
CA PHE A 151 -5.91 -5.43 12.55
C PHE A 151 -5.12 -4.16 12.94
N CYS A 152 -5.34 -3.04 12.24
CA CYS A 152 -4.63 -1.79 12.51
C CYS A 152 -4.92 -1.19 13.88
N GLN A 153 -6.10 -1.46 14.44
CA GLN A 153 -6.54 -0.99 15.76
C GLN A 153 -5.91 -1.76 16.92
N LEU A 154 -5.34 -2.94 16.67
CA LEU A 154 -4.71 -3.79 17.68
C LEU A 154 -3.41 -3.17 18.22
N SER A 155 -3.11 -3.45 19.49
CA SER A 155 -1.79 -3.18 20.05
C SER A 155 -0.71 -4.01 19.34
N GLU A 156 0.56 -3.61 19.46
CA GLU A 156 1.66 -4.38 18.86
C GLU A 156 1.69 -5.84 19.35
N ALA A 157 1.40 -6.08 20.63
CA ALA A 157 1.34 -7.42 21.21
C ALA A 157 0.24 -8.28 20.56
N GLU A 158 -0.95 -7.72 20.36
CA GLU A 158 -2.08 -8.40 19.72
C GLU A 158 -1.83 -8.65 18.23
N LYS A 159 -1.27 -7.67 17.50
CA LYS A 159 -0.83 -7.85 16.10
C LYS A 159 0.11 -9.04 15.98
N MET A 160 1.06 -9.18 16.91
CA MET A 160 2.01 -10.28 16.90
C MET A 160 1.37 -11.66 17.13
N VAL A 161 0.22 -11.76 17.81
CA VAL A 161 -0.52 -13.03 17.92
C VAL A 161 -0.98 -13.50 16.55
N TYR A 162 -1.57 -12.60 15.75
CA TYR A 162 -1.99 -12.90 14.38
C TYR A 162 -0.81 -13.25 13.48
N ILE A 163 0.25 -12.43 13.48
CA ILE A 163 1.43 -12.67 12.63
C ILE A 163 2.11 -14.00 12.97
N ARG A 164 2.24 -14.35 14.26
CA ARG A 164 2.83 -15.63 14.65
C ARG A 164 1.97 -16.81 14.23
N LYS A 165 0.64 -16.73 14.42
CA LYS A 165 -0.30 -17.78 13.98
C LYS A 165 -0.21 -17.98 12.47
N TYR A 166 -0.23 -16.89 11.72
CA TYR A 166 -0.07 -16.88 10.27
C TYR A 166 1.23 -17.55 9.84
N ALA A 167 2.37 -17.10 10.37
CA ALA A 167 3.68 -17.63 9.99
C ALA A 167 3.85 -19.12 10.38
N ARG A 168 3.31 -19.57 11.52
CA ARG A 168 3.28 -20.99 11.89
C ARG A 168 2.48 -21.85 10.91
N SER A 169 1.36 -21.34 10.39
CA SER A 169 0.52 -22.08 9.43
C SER A 169 1.18 -22.31 8.07
N ARG A 170 2.17 -21.49 7.71
CA ARG A 170 2.89 -21.54 6.43
C ARG A 170 4.29 -22.15 6.55
N ARG A 171 4.69 -22.51 7.76
CA ARG A 171 6.02 -23.02 8.08
C ARG A 171 6.25 -24.37 7.38
N LYS A 172 7.35 -24.47 6.63
CA LYS A 172 7.87 -25.79 6.24
C LYS A 172 8.48 -26.47 7.48
N PRO A 173 8.39 -27.81 7.62
CA PRO A 173 8.82 -28.52 8.84
C PRO A 173 10.22 -28.13 9.35
N ASP A 174 11.11 -27.71 8.45
CA ASP A 174 12.54 -27.49 8.70
C ASP A 174 12.93 -25.99 8.84
N GLU A 175 11.98 -25.06 8.78
CA GLU A 175 12.26 -23.63 8.80
C GLU A 175 12.32 -23.08 10.24
N PHE A 176 13.45 -22.50 10.66
CA PHE A 176 13.57 -21.82 11.96
C PHE A 176 13.32 -20.31 11.80
N ILE A 177 12.33 -19.79 12.52
CA ILE A 177 11.96 -18.37 12.48
C ILE A 177 12.05 -17.83 13.91
N TRP A 178 13.12 -17.10 14.22
CA TRP A 178 13.47 -16.72 15.59
C TRP A 178 12.41 -15.89 16.33
N TRP A 179 11.59 -15.09 15.62
CA TRP A 179 10.49 -14.31 16.25
C TRP A 179 9.20 -15.11 16.48
N LEU A 180 9.11 -16.36 16.00
CA LEU A 180 7.95 -17.22 16.27
C LEU A 180 7.97 -17.84 17.67
N GLU A 181 9.14 -17.91 18.28
CA GLU A 181 9.41 -18.59 19.55
C GLU A 181 9.47 -17.62 20.76
N SER A 182 9.38 -16.31 20.51
CA SER A 182 9.37 -15.26 21.54
C SER A 182 7.97 -14.94 22.05
#